data_AF-A0A7J8MFA4-F1
#
_entry.id   AF-A0A7J8MFA4-F1
#
_cell.length_a   1.000
_cell.length_b   1.000
_cell.length_c   1.000
_cell.angle_alpha   90.00
_cell.angle_beta   90.00
_cell.angle_gamma   90.00
#
_symmetry.space_group_name_H-M   'P 1'
#
loop_
_entity.id
_entity.type
_entity.pdbx_description
1 polymer ?
#
loop_
_entity_poly.entity_id
_entity_poly.type
_entity_poly.pdbx_seq_one_letter_code
_entity_poly.pdbx_strand_id
1 'polypeptide(L)'
;MSTQTPSAPSAPVATALSPVLWQMNLPDRFDIYSAGLIFLQMAFPSLRTDSALIQFNRQLKRCDYDLVTWRNTVEPRASPDLRKGFELLDLDNGIGWELLTSMVRYKARQRISAKAALAHPYFD
;
A
#
# COMPACT_ATOMS: atom_id res chain seq x y z
N MET A 1 10.90 20.12 4.48
CA MET A 1 11.80 20.24 5.65
C MET A 1 11.89 18.88 6.31
N SER A 2 13.08 18.34 6.52
CA SER A 2 13.26 17.12 7.32
C SER A 2 13.09 17.50 8.78
N THR A 3 11.97 17.14 9.39
CA THR A 3 11.79 17.27 10.85
C THR A 3 12.66 16.23 11.51
N GLN A 4 13.59 16.66 12.38
CA GLN A 4 14.36 15.74 13.22
C GLN A 4 13.41 14.85 14.01
N THR A 5 13.69 13.54 14.03
CA THR A 5 12.99 12.62 14.91
C THR A 5 13.31 13.02 16.35
N PRO A 6 12.31 13.33 17.19
CA PRO A 6 12.55 13.70 18.58
C PRO A 6 13.28 12.58 19.31
N SER A 7 14.17 12.93 20.25
CA SER A 7 14.78 11.95 21.15
C SER A 7 13.69 11.22 21.93
N ALA A 8 13.85 9.90 22.07
CA ALA A 8 12.91 9.10 22.85
C ALA A 8 12.89 9.57 24.32
N PRO A 9 11.72 9.56 24.98
CA PRO A 9 11.65 9.78 26.42
C PRO A 9 12.35 8.63 27.17
N SER A 10 12.58 8.82 28.47
CA SER A 10 13.19 7.77 29.30
C SER A 10 12.42 6.44 29.19
N ALA A 11 13.12 5.31 29.32
CA ALA A 11 12.53 3.98 29.11
C ALA A 11 11.23 3.73 29.91
N PRO A 12 11.10 4.16 31.19
CA PRO A 12 9.84 4.00 31.91
C PRO A 12 8.69 4.81 31.29
N VAL A 13 8.96 6.06 30.89
CA VAL A 13 7.96 6.94 30.26
C VAL A 13 7.56 6.43 28.88
N ALA A 14 8.54 6.00 28.08
CA ALA A 14 8.30 5.36 26.79
C ALA A 14 7.42 4.11 26.94
N THR A 15 7.71 3.26 27.93
CA THR A 15 6.95 2.03 28.18
C THR A 15 5.50 2.34 28.59
N ALA A 16 5.30 3.31 29.48
CA ALA A 16 3.96 3.71 29.92
C ALA A 16 3.13 4.33 28.79
N LEU A 17 3.74 5.13 27.92
CA LEU A 17 3.03 5.84 26.85
C LEU A 17 2.92 5.04 25.53
N SER A 18 3.74 4.00 25.35
CA SER A 18 3.82 3.22 24.10
C SER A 18 2.45 2.72 23.62
N PRO A 19 1.57 2.10 24.45
CA PRO A 19 0.28 1.62 23.99
C PRO A 19 -0.61 2.72 23.40
N VAL A 20 -0.61 3.89 24.03
CA VAL A 20 -1.40 5.05 23.58
C VAL A 20 -0.84 5.59 22.27
N LEU A 21 0.48 5.76 22.19
CA LEU A 21 1.15 6.24 20.97
C LEU A 21 0.94 5.30 19.78
N TRP A 22 0.90 3.99 20.01
CA TRP A 22 0.61 3.00 18.97
C TRP A 22 -0.83 3.10 18.46
N GLN A 23 -1.80 3.30 19.35
CA GLN A 23 -3.20 3.51 18.97
C GLN A 23 -3.41 4.84 18.22
N MET A 24 -2.66 5.89 18.60
CA MET A 24 -2.78 7.20 17.98
C MET A 24 -2.14 7.26 16.58
N ASN A 25 -0.96 6.66 16.43
CA ASN A 25 -0.14 6.77 15.21
C ASN A 25 -0.33 5.63 14.23
N LEU A 26 -0.86 4.47 14.67
CA LEU A 26 -1.08 3.28 13.86
C LEU A 26 0.19 2.92 13.04
N PRO A 27 1.32 2.64 13.70
CA PRO A 27 2.61 2.47 13.02
C PRO A 27 2.59 1.32 11.99
N ASP A 28 1.77 0.28 12.23
CA ASP A 28 1.58 -0.86 11.33
C ASP A 28 1.12 -0.45 9.92
N ARG A 29 0.42 0.68 9.81
CA ARG A 29 -0.07 1.16 8.51
C ARG A 29 1.07 1.56 7.60
N PHE A 30 2.17 2.10 8.14
CA PHE A 30 3.33 2.44 7.32
C PHE A 30 3.89 1.18 6.64
N ASP A 31 4.08 0.12 7.41
CA ASP A 31 4.61 -1.16 6.91
C ASP A 31 3.66 -1.81 5.89
N ILE A 32 2.34 -1.71 6.12
CA ILE A 32 1.35 -2.23 5.17
C ILE A 32 1.39 -1.53 3.82
N TYR A 33 1.70 -0.24 3.78
CA TYR A 33 1.89 0.45 2.51
C TYR A 33 3.10 -0.06 1.76
N SER A 34 4.21 -0.22 2.48
CA SER A 34 5.45 -0.78 1.92
C SER A 34 5.21 -2.20 1.39
N ALA A 35 4.51 -3.04 2.16
CA ALA A 35 4.11 -4.37 1.73
C ALA A 35 3.18 -4.32 0.50
N GLY A 36 2.26 -3.36 0.43
CA GLY A 36 1.41 -3.13 -0.73
C GLY A 36 2.22 -2.75 -1.98
N LEU A 37 3.22 -1.89 -1.86
CA LEU A 37 4.12 -1.58 -2.98
C LEU A 37 4.93 -2.79 -3.43
N ILE A 38 5.40 -3.63 -2.51
CA ILE A 38 6.07 -4.89 -2.84
C ILE A 38 5.10 -5.81 -3.60
N PHE A 39 3.87 -5.98 -3.11
CA PHE A 39 2.85 -6.78 -3.78
C PHE A 39 2.55 -6.26 -5.19
N LEU A 40 2.38 -4.95 -5.35
CA LEU A 40 2.24 -4.29 -6.64
C LEU A 40 3.43 -4.60 -7.57
N GLN A 41 4.67 -4.56 -7.08
CA GLN A 41 5.87 -4.85 -7.87
C GLN A 41 6.06 -6.35 -8.17
N MET A 42 5.47 -7.24 -7.38
CA MET A 42 5.37 -8.67 -7.70
C MET A 42 4.41 -8.87 -8.88
N ALA A 43 3.22 -8.23 -8.84
CA ALA A 43 2.22 -8.30 -9.91
C ALA A 43 2.64 -7.57 -11.20
N PHE A 44 3.33 -6.44 -11.07
CA PHE A 44 3.77 -5.59 -12.19
C PHE A 44 5.29 -5.40 -12.18
N PRO A 45 6.05 -6.32 -12.81
CA PRO A 45 7.52 -6.21 -12.85
C PRO A 45 8.04 -4.91 -13.47
N SER A 46 7.28 -4.28 -14.38
CA SER A 46 7.62 -2.98 -14.98
C SER A 46 7.67 -1.82 -13.98
N LEU A 47 7.07 -1.98 -12.79
CA LEU A 47 7.10 -1.01 -11.70
C LEU A 47 8.30 -1.20 -10.75
N ARG A 48 9.27 -2.05 -11.08
CA ARG A 48 10.44 -2.31 -10.20
C ARG A 48 11.53 -1.24 -10.26
N THR A 49 11.49 -0.35 -11.25
CA THR A 49 12.46 0.74 -11.36
C THR A 49 11.99 1.98 -10.61
N ASP A 50 12.93 2.76 -10.08
CA ASP A 50 12.61 4.01 -9.36
C ASP A 50 11.81 4.99 -10.22
N SER A 51 12.19 5.12 -11.50
CA SER A 51 11.49 6.01 -12.43
C SER A 51 10.04 5.57 -12.66
N ALA A 52 9.79 4.27 -12.81
CA ALA A 52 8.44 3.73 -12.97
C ALA A 52 7.62 3.90 -11.68
N LEU A 53 8.18 3.62 -10.51
CA LEU A 53 7.51 3.86 -9.22
C LEU A 53 7.16 5.32 -8.99
N ILE A 54 8.07 6.24 -9.31
CA ILE A 54 7.81 7.69 -9.19
C ILE A 54 6.66 8.10 -10.11
N GLN A 55 6.64 7.60 -11.35
CA GLN A 55 5.55 7.88 -12.29
C GLN A 55 4.22 7.27 -11.80
N PHE A 56 4.23 6.01 -11.37
CA PHE A 56 3.08 5.34 -10.79
C PHE A 56 2.51 6.11 -9.59
N ASN A 57 3.34 6.51 -8.62
CA ASN A 57 2.88 7.28 -7.46
C ASN A 57 2.22 8.61 -7.86
N ARG A 58 2.71 9.28 -8.92
CA ARG A 58 2.07 10.50 -9.46
C ARG A 58 0.73 10.19 -10.11
N GLN A 59 0.61 9.09 -10.86
CA GLN A 59 -0.66 8.66 -11.46
C GLN A 59 -1.68 8.27 -10.38
N LEU A 60 -1.25 7.48 -9.40
CA LEU A 60 -2.09 7.04 -8.29
C LEU A 60 -2.63 8.22 -7.49
N LYS A 61 -1.81 9.26 -7.24
CA LYS A 61 -2.27 10.51 -6.62
C LYS A 61 -3.37 11.22 -7.42
N ARG A 62 -3.34 11.18 -8.76
CA ARG A 62 -4.41 11.75 -9.62
C ARG A 62 -5.69 10.92 -9.58
N CYS A 63 -5.58 9.64 -9.22
CA CYS A 63 -6.69 8.71 -9.08
C CYS A 63 -7.18 8.60 -7.63
N ASP A 64 -6.89 9.59 -6.78
CA ASP A 64 -7.21 9.59 -5.34
C ASP A 64 -6.83 8.29 -4.60
N TYR A 65 -5.71 7.69 -5.01
CA TYR A 65 -5.19 6.45 -4.45
C TYR A 65 -6.16 5.25 -4.58
N ASP A 66 -6.91 5.23 -5.67
CA ASP A 66 -7.76 4.12 -6.09
C ASP A 66 -7.11 3.38 -7.28
N LEU A 67 -6.80 2.09 -7.09
CA LEU A 67 -6.13 1.29 -8.11
C LEU A 67 -7.03 0.86 -9.25
N VAL A 68 -8.33 0.70 -9.02
CA VAL A 68 -9.30 0.38 -10.07
C VAL A 68 -9.44 1.59 -11.00
N THR A 69 -9.50 2.78 -10.41
CA THR A 69 -9.48 4.03 -11.16
C THR A 69 -8.17 4.18 -11.95
N TRP A 70 -7.02 3.88 -11.33
CA TRP A 70 -5.73 3.88 -12.02
C TRP A 70 -5.71 2.90 -13.21
N ARG A 71 -6.13 1.65 -13.01
CA ARG A 71 -6.21 0.63 -14.07
C ARG A 71 -6.96 1.16 -15.28
N ASN A 72 -8.15 1.73 -15.07
CA ASN A 72 -8.98 2.26 -16.16
C ASN A 72 -8.25 3.32 -17.01
N THR A 73 -7.28 4.05 -16.43
CA THR A 73 -6.47 5.04 -17.17
C THR A 73 -5.36 4.43 -18.02
N VAL A 74 -4.85 3.25 -17.66
CA VAL A 74 -3.66 2.64 -18.30
C VAL A 74 -3.98 1.40 -19.13
N GLU A 75 -5.05 0.67 -18.79
CA GLU A 75 -5.45 -0.59 -19.44
C GLU A 75 -5.63 -0.48 -20.96
N PRO A 76 -6.25 0.59 -21.52
CA PRO A 76 -6.41 0.71 -22.97
C PRO A 76 -5.10 0.70 -23.76
N ARG A 77 -3.98 1.04 -23.11
CA ARG A 77 -2.63 1.09 -23.71
C ARG A 77 -1.65 0.15 -23.01
N ALA A 78 -2.17 -0.81 -22.24
CA ALA A 78 -1.35 -1.72 -21.46
C ALA A 78 -0.53 -2.64 -22.36
N SER A 79 0.78 -2.71 -22.09
CA SER A 79 1.66 -3.71 -22.68
C SER A 79 1.25 -5.12 -22.25
N PRO A 80 1.66 -6.16 -23.00
CA PRO A 80 1.39 -7.55 -22.61
C PRO A 80 1.84 -7.88 -21.18
N ASP A 81 2.97 -7.33 -20.74
CA ASP A 81 3.48 -7.56 -19.38
C ASP A 81 2.66 -6.86 -18.30
N LEU A 82 2.10 -5.68 -18.59
CA LEU A 82 1.20 -5.00 -17.65
C LEU A 82 -0.14 -5.76 -17.54
N ARG A 83 -0.64 -6.31 -18.66
CA ARG A 83 -1.87 -7.11 -18.69
C ARG A 83 -1.78 -8.37 -17.84
N LYS A 84 -0.64 -9.06 -17.82
CA LYS A 84 -0.41 -10.23 -16.93
C LYS A 84 -0.64 -9.88 -15.45
N GLY A 85 -0.23 -8.68 -15.03
CA GLY A 85 -0.47 -8.22 -13.66
C GLY A 85 -1.95 -7.93 -13.40
N PHE A 86 -2.70 -7.44 -14.39
CA PHE A 86 -4.15 -7.29 -14.27
C PHE A 86 -4.84 -8.64 -14.18
N GLU A 87 -4.49 -9.58 -15.06
CA GLU A 87 -5.01 -10.95 -15.04
C GLU A 87 -4.77 -11.64 -13.69
N LEU A 88 -3.58 -11.47 -13.11
CA LEU A 88 -3.26 -11.99 -11.78
C LEU A 88 -4.17 -11.41 -10.70
N LEU A 89 -4.40 -10.09 -10.71
CA LEU A 89 -5.22 -9.42 -9.70
C LEU A 89 -6.73 -9.63 -9.93
N ASP A 90 -7.13 -10.00 -11.15
CA ASP A 90 -8.51 -10.33 -11.55
C ASP A 90 -8.95 -11.73 -11.11
N LEU A 91 -8.01 -12.60 -10.73
CA LEU A 91 -8.32 -13.90 -10.15
C LEU A 91 -9.27 -13.76 -8.95
N ASP A 92 -10.09 -14.79 -8.76
CA ASP A 92 -11.06 -14.88 -7.67
C ASP A 92 -11.95 -13.63 -7.56
N ASN A 93 -12.44 -13.18 -8.72
CA ASN A 93 -13.34 -12.04 -8.86
C ASN A 93 -12.73 -10.71 -8.39
N GLY A 94 -11.43 -10.53 -8.60
CA GLY A 94 -10.74 -9.27 -8.32
C GLY A 94 -10.28 -9.11 -6.87
N ILE A 95 -10.18 -10.19 -6.09
CA ILE A 95 -9.86 -10.10 -4.66
C ILE A 95 -8.46 -9.54 -4.39
N GLY A 96 -7.52 -9.74 -5.33
CA GLY A 96 -6.20 -9.12 -5.29
C GLY A 96 -6.26 -7.59 -5.39
N TRP A 97 -7.16 -7.05 -6.22
CA TRP A 97 -7.38 -5.60 -6.31
C TRP A 97 -7.96 -5.02 -5.02
N GLU A 98 -8.90 -5.72 -4.39
CA GLU A 98 -9.50 -5.29 -3.12
C GLU A 98 -8.43 -5.15 -2.04
N LEU A 99 -7.67 -6.23 -1.80
CA LEU A 99 -6.60 -6.24 -0.81
C LEU A 99 -5.57 -5.14 -1.13
N LEU A 100 -5.04 -5.12 -2.34
CA LEU A 100 -3.96 -4.21 -2.71
C LEU A 100 -4.41 -2.73 -2.59
N THR A 101 -5.64 -2.40 -3.00
CA THR A 101 -6.20 -1.05 -2.84
C THR A 101 -6.31 -0.67 -1.37
N SER A 102 -6.71 -1.59 -0.50
CA SER A 102 -6.79 -1.36 0.95
C SER A 102 -5.42 -1.14 1.60
N MET A 103 -4.35 -1.73 1.03
CA MET A 103 -2.96 -1.59 1.51
C MET A 103 -2.32 -0.27 1.08
N VAL A 104 -2.65 0.26 -0.10
CA VAL A 104 -1.99 1.46 -0.66
C VAL A 104 -2.77 2.76 -0.48
N ARG A 105 -3.84 2.78 0.34
CA ARG A 105 -4.58 4.01 0.67
C ARG A 105 -3.64 5.08 1.22
N TYR A 106 -3.84 6.34 0.81
CA TYR A 106 -2.99 7.47 1.23
C TYR A 106 -3.03 7.73 2.74
N LYS A 107 -4.23 7.83 3.31
CA LYS A 107 -4.40 8.09 4.74
C LYS A 107 -4.20 6.81 5.53
N ALA A 108 -3.27 6.83 6.49
CA ALA A 108 -2.98 5.67 7.35
C ALA A 108 -4.24 5.09 8.02
N ARG A 109 -5.17 5.95 8.46
CA ARG A 109 -6.45 5.51 9.10
C ARG A 109 -7.42 4.79 8.15
N GLN A 110 -7.29 4.97 6.84
CA GLN A 110 -8.12 4.30 5.83
C GLN A 110 -7.45 3.03 5.29
N ARG A 111 -6.17 2.81 5.60
CA ARG A 111 -5.40 1.66 5.18
C ARG A 111 -5.78 0.45 6.03
N ILE A 112 -5.76 -0.76 5.48
CA ILE A 112 -5.98 -1.99 6.25
C ILE A 112 -4.86 -2.20 7.30
N SER A 113 -5.16 -2.93 8.38
CA SER A 113 -4.15 -3.27 9.39
C SER A 113 -3.38 -4.51 8.97
N ALA A 114 -2.20 -4.75 9.54
CA ALA A 114 -1.48 -5.99 9.25
C ALA A 114 -2.29 -7.24 9.61
N LYS A 115 -2.96 -7.22 10.77
CA LYS A 115 -3.85 -8.30 11.20
C LYS A 115 -5.02 -8.51 10.25
N ALA A 116 -5.66 -7.43 9.80
CA ALA A 116 -6.82 -7.52 8.91
C ALA A 116 -6.41 -7.93 7.50
N ALA A 117 -5.23 -7.51 7.01
CA ALA A 117 -4.69 -7.94 5.74
C ALA A 117 -4.44 -9.45 5.72
N LEU A 118 -3.83 -10.00 6.78
CA LEU A 118 -3.59 -11.44 6.88
C LEU A 118 -4.90 -12.26 6.95
N ALA A 119 -5.96 -11.69 7.51
CA ALA A 119 -7.28 -12.31 7.58
C ALA A 119 -8.15 -12.03 6.33
N HIS A 120 -7.58 -11.42 5.28
CA HIS A 120 -8.30 -11.14 4.04
C HIS A 120 -8.47 -12.45 3.23
N PRO A 121 -9.60 -12.69 2.55
CA PRO A 121 -9.81 -13.93 1.79
C PRO A 121 -8.90 -14.09 0.57
N TYR A 122 -7.98 -13.15 0.33
CA TYR A 122 -6.90 -13.32 -0.65
C TYR A 122 -5.90 -14.40 -0.22
N PHE A 123 -5.84 -14.71 1.09
CA PHE A 123 -4.93 -15.69 1.67
C PHE A 123 -5.62 -17.00 2.09
N ASP A 124 -6.89 -17.19 1.72
CA ASP A 124 -7.63 -18.45 1.91
C ASP A 124 -7.34 -19.43 0.76
#